data_AF-A0A7D3XJW1-F1
#
_entry.id   AF-A0A7D3XJW1-F1
#
_cell.length_a   1.000
_cell.length_b   1.000
_cell.length_c   1.000
_cell.angle_alpha   90.00
_cell.angle_beta   90.00
_cell.angle_gamma   90.00
#
_symmetry.space_group_name_H-M   'P 1'
#
loop_
_entity.id
_entity.type
_entity.pdbx_description
1 polymer ?
#
loop_
_entity_poly.entity_id
_entity_poly.type
_entity_poly.pdbx_seq_one_letter_code
_entity_poly.pdbx_strand_id
1 'polypeptide(L)'
;MHYRHRRTAVTWMAGFVLFLSGCGNLSDPVSLLDKPAIPPESRELYQAVSQFTPPDAKWIVPSAPKSGGAIQQVDIDGDGQKEIIAFFKEKPGDYEIIALILKRKAQDWALWETIQGIGDSLEYAGFHDLSGNGKPELVFGFGSESSSQREIIIYSLDRGRMKRILKEPYTELAVDYLIRDTKQELVLFKHDRDHMKAEAQWFTFKNGQLRQVDSLKLNGSINRYSQVLTGETGKSKRGIFLDMDIGVHSAQTDLILLEERRLKSVWGDIPGKPPTFKPYSVPSEDVNGDGVIEIPTQLQPKGTEKLPMPEVPWITIWNQWDGKNGLKSITREYRDHESGFSFQFPASWSKDITIGTEVKNGRQETTFYFLSKKQRSSLITVRHYRKTDGATVISQLQDEGADYVLLEEEGDQVWVGVLPRKMPSLSSKMMKQYNKMKLNHKEIRQLFQTFHQDR
;
A
#
# COMPACT_ATOMS: atom_id res chain seq x y z
N MET A 1 -15.99 66.38 40.30
CA MET A 1 -14.98 66.90 41.26
C MET A 1 -13.93 65.81 41.44
N HIS A 2 -12.77 65.85 40.77
CA HIS A 2 -11.52 66.50 41.21
C HIS A 2 -11.13 66.07 42.64
N TYR A 3 -9.97 65.47 42.95
CA TYR A 3 -8.62 65.78 42.47
C TYR A 3 -7.62 64.62 42.74
N ARG A 4 -6.51 64.65 42.00
CA ARG A 4 -5.34 63.74 41.95
C ARG A 4 -4.37 63.95 43.12
N HIS A 5 -3.48 62.98 43.40
CA HIS A 5 -2.02 63.04 43.12
C HIS A 5 -1.26 61.86 43.78
N ARG A 6 -0.50 61.04 43.00
CA ARG A 6 0.99 61.00 42.83
C ARG A 6 1.74 60.56 44.11
N ARG A 7 2.83 59.79 44.12
CA ARG A 7 3.74 59.13 43.15
C ARG A 7 4.83 58.46 44.03
N THR A 8 5.41 57.34 43.59
CA THR A 8 6.85 56.93 43.73
C THR A 8 7.50 56.86 45.14
N ALA A 9 8.41 55.97 45.51
CA ALA A 9 9.10 54.81 44.95
C ALA A 9 10.13 54.37 46.03
N VAL A 10 10.51 53.07 46.05
CA VAL A 10 11.92 52.59 46.21
C VAL A 10 12.57 52.84 47.61
N THR A 11 13.08 51.89 48.42
CA THR A 11 13.78 50.61 48.14
C THR A 11 14.25 49.87 49.42
N TRP A 12 14.60 48.59 49.23
CA TRP A 12 15.72 47.78 49.81
C TRP A 12 15.61 47.09 51.19
N MET A 13 15.50 45.75 51.09
CA MET A 13 16.42 44.71 51.61
C MET A 13 16.54 44.46 53.13
N ALA A 14 16.12 43.26 53.57
CA ALA A 14 16.97 42.30 54.30
C ALA A 14 16.23 40.95 54.39
N GLY A 15 16.96 39.86 54.15
CA GLY A 15 16.38 38.56 53.82
C GLY A 15 15.97 37.67 54.99
N PHE A 16 15.31 36.59 54.62
CA PHE A 16 15.20 35.39 55.44
C PHE A 16 15.17 34.18 54.50
N VAL A 17 16.32 33.51 54.40
CA VAL A 17 16.42 32.17 53.81
C VAL A 17 16.08 31.19 54.92
N LEU A 18 15.00 30.41 54.75
CA LEU A 18 14.86 29.12 55.39
C LEU A 18 14.40 28.09 54.37
N PHE A 19 15.07 26.95 54.45
CA PHE A 19 14.97 25.76 53.64
C PHE A 19 13.58 25.13 53.67
N LEU A 20 13.04 24.82 52.50
CA LEU A 20 12.07 23.75 52.32
C LEU A 20 12.56 22.84 51.20
N SER A 21 13.24 21.78 51.62
CA SER A 21 13.53 20.61 50.81
C SER A 21 12.23 19.89 50.49
N GLY A 22 11.66 20.14 49.32
CA GLY A 22 10.57 19.37 48.75
C GLY A 22 11.08 18.48 47.62
N CYS A 23 11.52 17.27 47.96
CA CYS A 23 11.69 16.19 46.99
C CYS A 23 10.29 15.77 46.48
N GLY A 24 9.89 16.33 45.34
CA GLY A 24 8.77 15.83 44.53
C GLY A 24 9.33 15.20 43.27
N ASN A 25 9.09 13.89 43.09
CA ASN A 25 9.51 13.09 41.94
C ASN A 25 9.33 13.84 40.61
N LEU A 26 10.45 14.15 39.94
CA LEU A 26 10.47 14.41 38.51
C LEU A 26 10.12 13.09 37.83
N SER A 27 8.86 12.95 37.43
CA SER A 27 8.42 11.88 36.54
C SER A 27 9.27 11.91 35.27
N ASP A 28 9.90 10.78 34.99
CA ASP A 28 10.74 10.57 33.82
C ASP A 28 9.97 10.96 32.53
N PRO A 29 10.49 11.89 31.69
CA PRO A 29 9.82 12.33 30.45
C PRO A 29 9.54 11.19 29.46
N VAL A 30 10.14 10.01 29.67
CA VAL A 30 9.94 8.78 28.89
C VAL A 30 8.60 8.08 29.20
N SER A 31 7.92 8.46 30.29
CA SER A 31 6.60 7.91 30.66
C SER A 31 5.40 8.58 29.95
N LEU A 32 5.64 9.59 29.12
CA LEU A 32 4.61 10.23 28.26
C LEU A 32 4.49 9.61 26.87
N LEU A 33 5.26 8.55 26.59
CA LEU A 33 5.00 7.65 25.46
C LEU A 33 4.05 6.56 25.93
N ASP A 34 2.79 6.92 26.18
CA ASP A 34 1.74 5.92 26.31
C ASP A 34 1.69 5.16 24.98
N LYS A 35 2.12 3.88 25.00
CA LYS A 35 1.72 2.93 23.97
C LYS A 35 0.22 3.08 23.79
N PRO A 36 -0.29 3.21 22.55
CA PRO A 36 -1.72 3.43 22.34
C PRO A 36 -2.52 2.43 23.15
N ALA A 37 -3.43 2.94 23.99
CA ALA A 37 -4.22 2.12 24.88
C ALA A 37 -4.99 1.09 24.05
N ILE A 38 -4.74 -0.20 24.31
CA ILE A 38 -5.49 -1.30 23.69
C ILE A 38 -6.98 -1.04 23.95
N PRO A 39 -7.83 -0.92 22.91
CA PRO A 39 -9.25 -0.69 23.09
C PRO A 39 -9.88 -1.72 24.05
N PRO A 40 -10.87 -1.34 24.87
CA PRO A 40 -11.48 -2.25 25.85
C PRO A 40 -11.96 -3.58 25.25
N GLU A 41 -12.56 -3.54 24.05
CA GLU A 41 -12.99 -4.72 23.30
C GLU A 41 -11.83 -5.67 23.00
N SER A 42 -10.68 -5.14 22.55
CA SER A 42 -9.49 -5.95 22.33
C SER A 42 -8.98 -6.58 23.63
N ARG A 43 -9.11 -5.90 24.78
CA ARG A 43 -8.67 -6.43 26.08
C ARG A 43 -9.49 -7.64 26.53
N GLU A 44 -10.82 -7.62 26.33
CA GLU A 44 -11.69 -8.76 26.64
C GLU A 44 -11.34 -9.98 25.79
N LEU A 45 -11.08 -9.77 24.49
CA LEU A 45 -10.65 -10.85 23.59
C LEU A 45 -9.31 -11.44 24.02
N TYR A 46 -8.32 -10.60 24.32
CA TYR A 46 -7.04 -11.07 24.85
C TYR A 46 -7.23 -11.88 26.14
N GLN A 47 -8.03 -11.39 27.09
CA GLN A 47 -8.28 -12.12 28.35
C GLN A 47 -8.97 -13.46 28.13
N ALA A 48 -9.95 -13.53 27.22
CA ALA A 48 -10.63 -14.77 26.88
C ALA A 48 -9.66 -15.81 26.31
N VAL A 49 -8.83 -15.39 25.35
CA VAL A 49 -7.87 -16.28 24.69
C VAL A 49 -6.74 -16.69 25.62
N SER A 50 -6.23 -15.78 26.45
CA SER A 50 -5.13 -16.05 27.39
C SER A 50 -5.43 -17.14 28.43
N GLN A 51 -6.70 -17.44 28.71
CA GLN A 51 -7.09 -18.55 29.59
C GLN A 51 -6.79 -19.93 28.97
N PHE A 52 -6.64 -20.00 27.65
CA PHE A 52 -6.45 -21.23 26.89
C PHE A 52 -5.08 -21.30 26.19
N THR A 53 -4.19 -20.33 26.42
CA THR A 53 -2.84 -20.30 25.85
C THR A 53 -1.77 -20.37 26.94
N PRO A 54 -0.58 -20.94 26.65
CA PRO A 54 0.51 -20.93 27.61
C PRO A 54 0.97 -19.49 27.92
N PRO A 55 1.54 -19.24 29.12
CA PRO A 55 2.00 -17.90 29.51
C PRO A 55 3.04 -17.28 28.54
N ASP A 56 3.86 -18.13 27.92
CA ASP A 56 4.95 -17.74 27.01
C ASP A 56 4.53 -17.74 25.53
N ALA A 57 3.21 -17.86 25.25
CA ALA A 57 2.69 -17.86 23.90
C ALA A 57 3.10 -16.60 23.13
N LYS A 58 3.61 -16.77 21.91
CA LYS A 58 3.94 -15.67 21.01
C LYS A 58 2.83 -15.50 19.99
N TRP A 59 2.07 -14.41 20.11
CA TRP A 59 1.02 -14.04 19.13
C TRP A 59 1.62 -13.79 17.74
N ILE A 60 0.90 -14.24 16.71
CA ILE A 60 1.32 -14.11 15.31
C ILE A 60 0.23 -13.39 14.54
N VAL A 61 0.61 -12.32 13.84
CA VAL A 61 -0.28 -11.62 12.92
C VAL A 61 -0.08 -12.23 11.53
N PRO A 62 -1.14 -12.66 10.83
CA PRO A 62 -1.02 -13.14 9.45
C PRO A 62 -0.53 -12.02 8.54
N SER A 63 0.35 -12.34 7.59
CA SER A 63 0.83 -11.35 6.59
C SER A 63 -0.29 -10.85 5.68
N ALA A 64 -1.28 -11.70 5.39
CA ALA A 64 -2.46 -11.36 4.60
C ALA A 64 -3.74 -12.06 5.12
N PRO A 65 -4.93 -11.45 4.95
CA PRO A 65 -5.12 -10.06 4.51
C PRO A 65 -4.63 -9.05 5.58
N LYS A 66 -4.18 -7.86 5.16
CA LYS A 66 -3.61 -6.83 6.06
C LYS A 66 -4.55 -6.35 7.18
N SER A 67 -5.85 -6.58 7.04
CA SER A 67 -6.87 -6.25 8.05
C SER A 67 -6.92 -7.27 9.21
N GLY A 68 -6.23 -8.41 9.10
CA GLY A 68 -6.24 -9.46 10.11
C GLY A 68 -5.30 -9.16 11.28
N GLY A 69 -5.82 -9.20 12.51
CA GLY A 69 -5.03 -9.24 13.73
C GLY A 69 -4.63 -10.66 14.13
N ALA A 70 -3.78 -10.78 15.16
CA ALA A 70 -3.46 -12.07 15.78
C ALA A 70 -4.66 -12.72 16.49
N ILE A 71 -5.66 -11.91 16.86
CA ILE A 71 -6.94 -12.36 17.39
C ILE A 71 -8.03 -11.74 16.50
N GLN A 72 -8.96 -12.56 16.03
CA GLN A 72 -10.03 -12.17 15.13
C GLN A 72 -11.37 -12.72 15.62
N GLN A 73 -12.46 -12.11 15.16
CA GLN A 73 -13.83 -12.57 15.42
C GLN A 73 -14.54 -12.88 14.11
N VAL A 74 -15.05 -14.11 13.98
CA VAL A 74 -15.70 -14.60 12.75
C VAL A 74 -16.86 -15.51 13.13
N ASP A 75 -18.01 -15.36 12.47
CA ASP A 75 -19.14 -16.30 12.57
C ASP A 75 -18.83 -17.53 11.70
N ILE A 76 -18.27 -18.58 12.33
CA ILE A 76 -17.73 -19.75 11.62
C ILE A 76 -18.85 -20.75 11.31
N ASP A 77 -19.83 -20.90 12.20
CA ASP A 77 -20.94 -21.83 12.00
C ASP A 77 -22.22 -21.21 11.42
N GLY A 78 -22.23 -19.90 11.21
CA GLY A 78 -23.33 -19.17 10.58
C GLY A 78 -24.54 -19.00 11.49
N ASP A 79 -24.35 -19.00 12.82
CA ASP A 79 -25.43 -18.82 13.81
C ASP A 79 -25.70 -17.34 14.16
N GLY A 80 -24.91 -16.41 13.59
CA GLY A 80 -24.98 -14.97 13.83
C GLY A 80 -24.14 -14.50 15.02
N GLN A 81 -23.57 -15.40 15.82
CA GLN A 81 -22.61 -15.10 16.89
C GLN A 81 -21.19 -15.39 16.41
N LYS A 82 -20.30 -14.42 16.60
CA LYS A 82 -18.90 -14.58 16.19
C LYS A 82 -18.12 -15.42 17.19
N GLU A 83 -17.38 -16.40 16.71
CA GLU A 83 -16.32 -17.07 17.43
C GLU A 83 -15.02 -16.26 17.45
N ILE A 84 -14.19 -16.51 18.46
CA ILE A 84 -12.83 -15.98 18.51
C ILE A 84 -11.89 -16.98 17.87
N ILE A 85 -11.01 -16.50 16.99
CA ILE A 85 -9.83 -17.23 16.56
C ILE A 85 -8.58 -16.46 16.96
N ALA A 86 -7.57 -17.17 17.46
CA ALA A 86 -6.28 -16.58 17.81
C ALA A 86 -5.12 -17.42 17.28
N PHE A 87 -4.09 -16.74 16.77
CA PHE A 87 -2.92 -17.36 16.16
C PHE A 87 -1.68 -17.14 17.03
N PHE A 88 -0.98 -18.21 17.40
CA PHE A 88 0.23 -18.13 18.21
C PHE A 88 1.17 -19.32 18.00
N LYS A 89 2.41 -19.16 18.48
CA LYS A 89 3.37 -20.24 18.74
C LYS A 89 3.42 -20.49 20.25
N GLU A 90 3.50 -21.74 20.69
CA GLU A 90 3.58 -22.05 22.13
C GLU A 90 4.84 -21.46 22.76
N LYS A 91 5.97 -21.54 22.03
CA LYS A 91 7.24 -20.92 22.43
C LYS A 91 7.87 -20.13 21.27
N PRO A 92 8.67 -19.09 21.59
CA PRO A 92 9.48 -18.43 20.57
C PRO A 92 10.42 -19.40 19.85
N GLY A 93 10.40 -19.38 18.52
CA GLY A 93 11.25 -20.25 17.69
C GLY A 93 10.59 -21.57 17.28
N ASP A 94 9.40 -21.89 17.79
CA ASP A 94 8.65 -23.05 17.31
C ASP A 94 8.26 -22.87 15.84
N TYR A 95 8.23 -23.97 15.09
CA TYR A 95 7.69 -24.01 13.73
C TYR A 95 6.19 -24.32 13.71
N GLU A 96 5.63 -24.79 14.82
CA GLU A 96 4.20 -25.07 14.93
C GLU A 96 3.42 -23.77 15.18
N ILE A 97 2.54 -23.43 14.26
CA ILE A 97 1.62 -22.30 14.38
C ILE A 97 0.23 -22.86 14.71
N ILE A 98 -0.30 -22.42 15.83
CA ILE A 98 -1.59 -22.85 16.37
C ILE A 98 -2.64 -21.80 16.04
N ALA A 99 -3.80 -22.24 15.54
CA ALA A 99 -5.02 -21.47 15.58
C ALA A 99 -5.98 -22.07 16.62
N LEU A 100 -6.27 -21.28 17.64
CA LEU A 100 -7.18 -21.62 18.74
C LEU A 100 -8.53 -20.97 18.47
N ILE A 101 -9.60 -21.77 18.47
CA ILE A 101 -10.96 -21.33 18.19
C ILE A 101 -11.81 -21.48 19.44
N LEU A 102 -12.40 -20.39 19.90
CA LEU A 102 -13.29 -20.34 21.06
C LEU A 102 -14.72 -20.03 20.61
N LYS A 103 -15.67 -20.77 21.18
CA LYS A 103 -17.10 -20.54 20.98
C LYS A 103 -17.76 -20.12 22.28
N ARG A 104 -18.74 -19.22 22.19
CA ARG A 104 -19.48 -18.73 23.35
C ARG A 104 -20.33 -19.86 23.92
N LYS A 105 -20.25 -20.07 25.25
CA LYS A 105 -21.08 -21.00 26.00
C LYS A 105 -21.69 -20.26 27.19
N ALA A 106 -22.99 -19.95 27.10
CA ALA A 106 -23.68 -19.04 28.02
C ALA A 106 -23.03 -17.64 28.03
N GLN A 107 -22.43 -17.23 29.14
CA GLN A 107 -21.75 -15.92 29.27
C GLN A 107 -20.23 -15.99 29.10
N ASP A 108 -19.65 -17.20 29.03
CA ASP A 108 -18.21 -17.42 28.97
C ASP A 108 -17.76 -17.97 27.61
N TRP A 109 -16.44 -17.98 27.40
CA TRP A 109 -15.79 -18.60 26.25
C TRP A 109 -15.36 -20.03 26.58
N ALA A 110 -15.59 -20.94 25.65
CA ALA A 110 -15.12 -22.33 25.75
C ALA A 110 -14.25 -22.66 24.54
N LEU A 111 -13.19 -23.45 24.77
CA LEU A 111 -12.42 -24.05 23.70
C LEU A 111 -13.31 -24.90 22.81
N TRP A 112 -13.37 -24.55 21.53
CA TRP A 112 -14.12 -25.29 20.54
C TRP A 112 -13.20 -26.22 19.74
N GLU A 113 -12.15 -25.68 19.13
CA GLU A 113 -11.18 -26.43 18.34
C GLU A 113 -9.78 -25.82 18.44
N THR A 114 -8.78 -26.65 18.20
CA THR A 114 -7.40 -26.23 17.95
C THR A 114 -6.95 -26.85 16.64
N ILE A 115 -6.42 -26.03 15.74
CA ILE A 115 -5.81 -26.47 14.49
C ILE A 115 -4.36 -26.01 14.44
N GLN A 116 -3.55 -26.75 13.68
CA GLN A 116 -2.11 -26.54 13.64
C GLN A 116 -1.61 -26.62 12.21
N GLY A 117 -0.57 -25.87 11.91
CA GLY A 117 0.28 -26.08 10.75
C GLY A 117 1.73 -25.72 11.03
N ILE A 118 2.59 -25.95 10.05
CA ILE A 118 4.04 -25.89 10.24
C ILE A 118 4.59 -24.80 9.32
N GLY A 119 5.30 -23.82 9.91
CA GLY A 119 5.96 -22.73 9.20
C GLY A 119 6.69 -21.75 10.13
N ASP A 120 7.62 -20.99 9.56
CA ASP A 120 8.29 -19.89 10.26
C ASP A 120 7.33 -18.72 10.48
N SER A 121 6.49 -18.47 9.48
CA SER A 121 5.57 -17.35 9.38
C SER A 121 4.16 -17.82 9.04
N LEU A 122 3.18 -17.04 9.49
CA LEU A 122 1.80 -17.17 9.05
C LEU A 122 1.57 -16.21 7.88
N GLU A 123 1.57 -16.74 6.67
CA GLU A 123 1.48 -15.94 5.44
C GLU A 123 0.04 -15.52 5.15
N TYR A 124 -0.93 -16.41 5.43
CA TYR A 124 -2.33 -16.13 5.18
C TYR A 124 -3.22 -16.73 6.26
N ALA A 125 -4.17 -15.95 6.77
CA ALA A 125 -5.29 -16.47 7.55
C ALA A 125 -6.55 -15.67 7.25
N GLY A 126 -7.43 -16.25 6.45
CA GLY A 126 -8.66 -15.60 5.99
C GLY A 126 -9.84 -16.56 5.99
N PHE A 127 -11.03 -16.00 6.20
CA PHE A 127 -12.29 -16.74 6.26
C PHE A 127 -13.15 -16.36 5.07
N HIS A 128 -13.50 -17.35 4.25
CA HIS A 128 -14.10 -17.14 2.94
C HIS A 128 -15.19 -18.16 2.67
N ASP A 129 -16.36 -17.72 2.21
CA ASP A 129 -17.41 -18.64 1.77
C ASP A 129 -17.07 -19.20 0.38
N LEU A 130 -16.21 -20.23 0.35
CA LEU A 130 -15.76 -20.90 -0.88
C LEU A 130 -16.83 -21.88 -1.39
N SER A 131 -17.65 -22.40 -0.49
CA SER A 131 -18.74 -23.34 -0.79
C SER A 131 -20.03 -22.65 -1.26
N GLY A 132 -20.22 -21.38 -0.92
CA GLY A 132 -21.44 -20.60 -1.18
C GLY A 132 -22.61 -20.95 -0.25
N ASN A 133 -22.33 -21.55 0.92
CA ASN A 133 -23.36 -22.03 1.85
C ASN A 133 -23.66 -21.04 3.00
N GLY A 134 -23.03 -19.87 2.99
CA GLY A 134 -23.13 -18.84 4.03
C GLY A 134 -22.24 -19.07 5.25
N LYS A 135 -21.44 -20.15 5.30
CA LYS A 135 -20.47 -20.45 6.35
C LYS A 135 -19.06 -20.39 5.76
N PRO A 136 -18.13 -19.63 6.37
CA PRO A 136 -16.81 -19.48 5.81
C PRO A 136 -15.93 -20.72 6.02
N GLU A 137 -15.16 -21.06 4.99
CA GLU A 137 -13.96 -21.88 5.10
C GLU A 137 -12.78 -21.05 5.62
N LEU A 138 -11.98 -21.64 6.51
CA LEU A 138 -10.69 -21.06 6.90
C LEU A 138 -9.62 -21.44 5.88
N VAL A 139 -9.00 -20.45 5.29
CA VAL A 139 -7.82 -20.55 4.42
C VAL A 139 -6.59 -20.19 5.26
N PHE A 140 -5.70 -21.14 5.48
CA PHE A 140 -4.59 -21.04 6.42
C PHE A 140 -3.26 -21.38 5.73
N GLY A 141 -2.45 -20.35 5.45
CA GLY A 141 -1.23 -20.43 4.64
C GLY A 141 0.03 -20.16 5.45
N PHE A 142 1.02 -21.03 5.30
CA PHE A 142 2.27 -21.03 6.05
C PHE A 142 3.47 -20.83 5.13
N GLY A 143 4.47 -20.12 5.63
CA GLY A 143 5.69 -19.83 4.88
C GLY A 143 6.96 -20.17 5.64
N SER A 144 8.08 -19.98 4.94
CA SER A 144 9.40 -19.92 5.53
C SER A 144 10.08 -18.62 5.12
N GLU A 145 10.84 -18.02 6.03
CA GLU A 145 11.62 -16.81 5.71
C GLU A 145 12.66 -17.07 4.60
N SER A 146 13.06 -18.32 4.42
CA SER A 146 14.09 -18.74 3.47
C SER A 146 13.56 -19.14 2.08
N SER A 147 12.23 -19.20 1.90
CA SER A 147 11.62 -19.77 0.70
C SER A 147 10.36 -19.03 0.29
N SER A 148 10.22 -18.78 -1.01
CA SER A 148 8.94 -18.31 -1.58
C SER A 148 7.92 -19.43 -1.73
N GLN A 149 8.31 -20.69 -1.53
CA GLN A 149 7.39 -21.83 -1.49
C GLN A 149 6.68 -21.83 -0.14
N ARG A 150 5.36 -21.84 -0.21
CA ARG A 150 4.44 -21.83 0.93
C ARG A 150 3.53 -23.04 0.86
N GLU A 151 2.87 -23.35 1.96
CA GLU A 151 1.89 -24.43 2.05
C GLU A 151 0.57 -23.88 2.55
N ILE A 152 -0.52 -24.18 1.85
CA ILE A 152 -1.87 -23.78 2.26
C ILE A 152 -2.66 -24.99 2.74
N ILE A 153 -3.41 -24.80 3.82
CA ILE A 153 -4.36 -25.76 4.35
C ILE A 153 -5.71 -25.08 4.46
N ILE A 154 -6.76 -25.73 3.97
CA ILE A 154 -8.13 -25.20 4.03
C ILE A 154 -8.97 -26.10 4.91
N TYR A 155 -9.71 -25.49 5.82
CA TYR A 155 -10.63 -26.15 6.73
C TYR A 155 -12.07 -25.70 6.46
N SER A 156 -13.01 -26.64 6.47
CA SER A 156 -14.45 -26.38 6.45
C SER A 156 -15.08 -27.00 7.69
N LEU A 157 -16.14 -26.38 8.19
CA LEU A 157 -16.88 -26.87 9.35
C LEU A 157 -17.78 -28.04 8.94
N ASP A 158 -17.50 -29.24 9.44
CA ASP A 158 -18.28 -30.46 9.21
C ASP A 158 -18.71 -31.05 10.55
N ARG A 159 -20.03 -31.07 10.81
CA ARG A 159 -20.64 -31.59 12.05
C ARG A 159 -20.01 -31.04 13.34
N GLY A 160 -19.75 -29.72 13.37
CA GLY A 160 -19.21 -29.04 14.54
C GLY A 160 -17.70 -29.21 14.76
N ARG A 161 -16.98 -29.76 13.77
CA ARG A 161 -15.53 -29.94 13.79
C ARG A 161 -14.88 -29.27 12.58
N MET A 162 -13.70 -28.69 12.77
CA MET A 162 -12.94 -28.10 11.67
C MET A 162 -12.22 -29.22 10.89
N LYS A 163 -12.69 -29.52 9.69
CA LYS A 163 -12.16 -30.59 8.85
C LYS A 163 -11.28 -30.04 7.75
N ARG A 164 -10.05 -30.53 7.67
CA ARG A 164 -9.16 -30.23 6.55
C ARG A 164 -9.74 -30.78 5.24
N ILE A 165 -9.96 -29.89 4.27
CA ILE A 165 -10.52 -30.22 2.95
C ILE A 165 -9.54 -30.03 1.79
N LEU A 166 -8.48 -29.25 1.97
CA LEU A 166 -7.42 -29.06 0.98
C LEU A 166 -6.07 -28.88 1.67
N LYS A 167 -5.00 -29.34 1.02
CA LYS A 167 -3.62 -29.06 1.39
C LYS A 167 -2.76 -29.01 0.11
N GLU A 168 -2.18 -27.87 -0.22
CA GLU A 168 -1.48 -27.64 -1.49
C GLU A 168 -0.25 -26.73 -1.29
N PRO A 169 0.83 -26.91 -2.07
CA PRO A 169 1.88 -25.90 -2.16
C PRO A 169 1.39 -24.69 -2.96
N TYR A 170 1.91 -23.51 -2.65
CA TYR A 170 1.63 -22.29 -3.40
C TYR A 170 2.77 -21.27 -3.22
N THR A 171 2.78 -20.22 -4.04
CA THR A 171 3.65 -19.06 -3.85
C THR A 171 2.82 -17.82 -3.52
N GLU A 172 1.71 -17.61 -4.20
CA GLU A 172 0.75 -16.53 -3.95
C GLU A 172 -0.68 -17.02 -4.13
N LEU A 173 -1.67 -16.27 -3.64
CA LEU A 173 -3.07 -16.64 -3.77
C LEU A 173 -3.96 -15.43 -4.03
N ALA A 174 -5.10 -15.68 -4.64
CA ALA A 174 -6.21 -14.74 -4.77
C ALA A 174 -7.49 -15.41 -4.26
N VAL A 175 -8.24 -14.72 -3.40
CA VAL A 175 -9.58 -15.16 -2.97
C VAL A 175 -10.56 -14.03 -3.16
N ASP A 176 -11.53 -14.20 -4.05
CA ASP A 176 -12.51 -13.16 -4.32
C ASP A 176 -13.76 -13.64 -5.07
N TYR A 177 -14.80 -12.80 -5.12
CA TYR A 177 -15.98 -13.00 -5.97
C TYR A 177 -15.67 -12.66 -7.44
N LEU A 178 -14.93 -13.52 -8.13
CA LEU A 178 -14.48 -13.31 -9.51
C LEU A 178 -15.61 -13.48 -10.52
N ILE A 179 -16.55 -14.40 -10.25
CA ILE A 179 -17.74 -14.64 -11.10
C ILE A 179 -18.97 -13.84 -10.62
N ARG A 180 -18.87 -13.14 -9.48
CA ARG A 180 -19.97 -12.39 -8.82
C ARG A 180 -21.22 -13.23 -8.53
N ASP A 181 -21.03 -14.48 -8.16
CA ASP A 181 -22.09 -15.29 -7.57
C ASP A 181 -21.99 -15.21 -6.04
N THR A 182 -22.61 -16.16 -5.34
CA THR A 182 -22.65 -16.18 -3.87
C THR A 182 -21.39 -16.75 -3.23
N LYS A 183 -20.41 -17.24 -4.00
CA LYS A 183 -19.20 -17.87 -3.48
C LYS A 183 -17.94 -17.12 -3.90
N GLN A 184 -16.92 -17.19 -3.07
CA GLN A 184 -15.60 -16.70 -3.42
C GLN A 184 -14.83 -17.79 -4.15
N GLU A 185 -14.11 -17.39 -5.19
CA GLU A 185 -13.17 -18.24 -5.92
C GLU A 185 -11.78 -18.17 -5.29
N LEU A 186 -11.15 -19.33 -5.12
CA LEU A 186 -9.75 -19.46 -4.71
C LEU A 186 -8.90 -19.77 -5.94
N VAL A 187 -7.89 -18.93 -6.19
CA VAL A 187 -6.85 -19.19 -7.19
C VAL A 187 -5.50 -19.25 -6.48
N LEU A 188 -4.82 -20.38 -6.61
CA LEU A 188 -3.46 -20.57 -6.11
C LEU A 188 -2.47 -20.37 -7.25
N PHE A 189 -1.45 -19.57 -7.03
CA PHE A 189 -0.32 -19.41 -7.93
C PHE A 189 0.81 -20.30 -7.47
N LYS A 190 1.42 -21.02 -8.41
CA LYS A 190 2.63 -21.82 -8.19
C LYS A 190 3.71 -21.28 -9.12
N HIS A 191 4.85 -20.88 -8.55
CA HIS A 191 6.02 -20.46 -9.32
C HIS A 191 7.24 -21.27 -8.87
N ASP A 192 7.79 -22.02 -9.81
CA ASP A 192 9.03 -22.77 -9.68
C ASP A 192 10.08 -22.06 -10.55
N ARG A 193 10.88 -21.23 -9.89
CA ARG A 193 11.90 -20.42 -10.55
C ARG A 193 13.01 -21.28 -11.14
N ASP A 194 13.37 -22.37 -10.48
CA ASP A 194 14.49 -23.23 -10.88
C ASP A 194 14.18 -23.98 -12.18
N HIS A 195 12.92 -24.39 -12.36
CA HIS A 195 12.46 -25.03 -13.60
C HIS A 195 11.77 -24.05 -14.57
N MET A 196 11.73 -22.76 -14.25
CA MET A 196 11.04 -21.71 -15.03
C MET A 196 9.58 -22.09 -15.35
N LYS A 197 8.86 -22.63 -14.36
CA LYS A 197 7.45 -23.00 -14.49
C LYS A 197 6.59 -22.11 -13.61
N ALA A 198 5.47 -21.69 -14.15
CA ALA A 198 4.45 -21.01 -13.38
C ALA A 198 3.05 -21.43 -13.85
N GLU A 199 2.12 -21.50 -12.90
CA GLU A 199 0.72 -21.79 -13.16
C GLU A 199 -0.19 -21.12 -12.13
N ALA A 200 -1.38 -20.72 -12.58
CA ALA A 200 -2.52 -20.40 -11.73
C ALA A 200 -3.48 -21.58 -11.71
N GLN A 201 -3.97 -21.96 -10.54
CA GLN A 201 -4.86 -23.11 -10.34
C GLN A 201 -6.14 -22.64 -9.66
N TRP A 202 -7.29 -22.81 -10.33
CA TRP A 202 -8.58 -22.44 -9.78
C TRP A 202 -9.21 -23.60 -9.02
N PHE A 203 -9.48 -23.37 -7.73
CA PHE A 203 -10.17 -24.29 -6.84
C PHE A 203 -11.60 -23.80 -6.57
N THR A 204 -12.57 -24.70 -6.68
CA THR A 204 -13.96 -24.44 -6.28
C THR A 204 -14.63 -25.73 -5.84
N PHE A 205 -15.75 -25.61 -5.11
CA PHE A 205 -16.53 -26.78 -4.72
C PHE A 205 -17.21 -27.41 -5.95
N LYS A 206 -16.95 -28.70 -6.16
CA LYS A 206 -17.63 -29.55 -7.14
C LYS A 206 -18.04 -30.86 -6.46
N ASN A 207 -19.33 -31.16 -6.46
CA ASN A 207 -19.91 -32.33 -5.80
C ASN A 207 -19.55 -32.41 -4.29
N GLY A 208 -19.61 -31.27 -3.59
CA GLY A 208 -19.34 -31.19 -2.15
C GLY A 208 -17.86 -31.30 -1.75
N GLN A 209 -16.93 -31.25 -2.71
CA GLN A 209 -15.50 -31.27 -2.44
C GLN A 209 -14.82 -30.09 -3.11
N LEU A 210 -13.91 -29.43 -2.41
CA LEU A 210 -13.03 -28.41 -2.98
C LEU A 210 -12.01 -29.10 -3.89
N ARG A 211 -12.03 -28.77 -5.19
CA ARG A 211 -11.17 -29.39 -6.20
C ARG A 211 -10.62 -28.33 -7.14
N GLN A 212 -9.43 -28.58 -7.66
CA GLN A 212 -8.93 -27.85 -8.83
C GLN A 212 -9.83 -28.19 -10.02
N VAL A 213 -10.42 -27.17 -10.65
CA VAL A 213 -11.33 -27.34 -11.79
C VAL A 213 -10.77 -26.79 -13.09
N ASP A 214 -9.77 -25.92 -13.00
CA ASP A 214 -9.07 -25.36 -14.15
C ASP A 214 -7.65 -24.91 -13.77
N SER A 215 -6.79 -24.71 -14.76
CA SER A 215 -5.45 -24.16 -14.58
C SER A 215 -5.01 -23.37 -15.80
N LEU A 216 -4.25 -22.30 -15.57
CA LEU A 216 -3.66 -21.46 -16.60
C LEU A 216 -2.14 -21.48 -16.46
N LYS A 217 -1.44 -21.88 -17.53
CA LYS A 217 0.02 -21.78 -17.59
C LYS A 217 0.41 -20.30 -17.66
N LEU A 218 1.38 -19.91 -16.83
CA LEU A 218 1.90 -18.55 -16.76
C LEU A 218 3.35 -18.48 -17.21
N ASN A 219 3.88 -17.25 -17.34
CA ASN A 219 5.29 -17.03 -17.58
C ASN A 219 6.12 -17.42 -16.34
N GLY A 220 6.84 -18.53 -16.41
CA GLY A 220 7.72 -18.99 -15.33
C GLY A 220 9.10 -18.33 -15.30
N SER A 221 9.48 -17.55 -16.31
CA SER A 221 10.77 -16.85 -16.41
C SER A 221 10.82 -15.53 -15.63
N ILE A 222 9.88 -15.32 -14.71
CA ILE A 222 9.87 -14.15 -13.81
C ILE A 222 10.76 -14.41 -12.59
N ASN A 223 11.18 -13.34 -11.92
CA ASN A 223 11.89 -13.43 -10.64
C ASN A 223 10.93 -13.71 -9.48
N ARG A 224 9.81 -12.99 -9.41
CA ARG A 224 8.74 -13.18 -8.42
C ARG A 224 7.44 -12.49 -8.84
N TYR A 225 6.34 -12.90 -8.22
CA TYR A 225 5.14 -12.07 -8.12
C TYR A 225 5.39 -10.97 -7.09
N SER A 226 5.31 -9.70 -7.50
CA SER A 226 5.48 -8.56 -6.59
C SER A 226 4.16 -8.18 -5.92
N GLN A 227 3.02 -8.48 -6.57
CA GLN A 227 1.70 -8.29 -6.00
C GLN A 227 0.67 -9.20 -6.68
N VAL A 228 -0.28 -9.72 -5.89
CA VAL A 228 -1.52 -10.31 -6.38
C VAL A 228 -2.68 -9.49 -5.81
N LEU A 229 -3.36 -8.73 -6.66
CA LEU A 229 -4.48 -7.88 -6.27
C LEU A 229 -5.74 -8.33 -7.01
N THR A 230 -6.85 -8.45 -6.30
CA THR A 230 -8.16 -8.69 -6.91
C THR A 230 -9.01 -7.43 -6.88
N GLY A 231 -9.78 -7.18 -7.93
CA GLY A 231 -10.54 -5.94 -8.00
C GLY A 231 -11.36 -5.77 -9.29
N GLU A 232 -12.10 -4.67 -9.35
CA GLU A 232 -12.88 -4.31 -10.52
C GLU A 232 -11.98 -3.91 -11.69
N THR A 233 -12.40 -4.29 -12.89
CA THR A 233 -11.68 -3.97 -14.14
C THR A 233 -12.31 -2.79 -14.91
N GLY A 234 -13.42 -2.23 -14.39
CA GLY A 234 -14.20 -1.18 -15.06
C GLY A 234 -15.09 -1.68 -16.21
N LYS A 235 -15.10 -2.99 -16.50
CA LYS A 235 -15.92 -3.63 -17.54
C LYS A 235 -17.00 -4.55 -17.00
N SER A 236 -17.50 -4.22 -15.79
CA SER A 236 -18.40 -5.08 -15.01
C SER A 236 -17.81 -6.47 -14.71
N LYS A 237 -16.50 -6.63 -14.89
CA LYS A 237 -15.76 -7.85 -14.59
C LYS A 237 -14.83 -7.58 -13.42
N ARG A 238 -14.66 -8.59 -12.57
CA ARG A 238 -13.63 -8.64 -11.55
C ARG A 238 -12.49 -9.53 -12.06
N GLY A 239 -11.27 -9.22 -11.68
CA GLY A 239 -10.10 -9.95 -12.13
C GLY A 239 -8.98 -9.95 -11.11
N ILE A 240 -7.93 -10.70 -11.43
CA ILE A 240 -6.69 -10.77 -10.66
C ILE A 240 -5.61 -10.01 -11.43
N PHE A 241 -5.15 -8.91 -10.86
CA PHE A 241 -4.03 -8.11 -11.31
C PHE A 241 -2.76 -8.72 -10.72
N LEU A 242 -1.96 -9.32 -11.60
CA LEU A 242 -0.76 -10.07 -11.26
C LEU A 242 0.46 -9.25 -11.64
N ASP A 243 1.01 -8.50 -10.68
CA ASP A 243 2.24 -7.73 -10.87
C ASP A 243 3.46 -8.64 -10.69
N MET A 244 4.38 -8.57 -11.64
CA MET A 244 5.53 -9.46 -11.75
C MET A 244 6.81 -8.69 -11.97
N ASP A 245 7.85 -9.06 -11.22
CA ASP A 245 9.21 -8.65 -11.49
C ASP A 245 9.84 -9.67 -12.43
N ILE A 246 10.26 -9.25 -13.62
CA ILE A 246 10.91 -10.12 -14.60
C ILE A 246 12.44 -10.06 -14.42
N GLY A 247 12.97 -8.88 -14.10
CA GLY A 247 14.40 -8.60 -14.02
C GLY A 247 14.66 -7.25 -13.35
N VAL A 248 15.93 -6.91 -13.14
CA VAL A 248 16.36 -5.67 -12.43
C VAL A 248 15.82 -4.38 -13.10
N HIS A 249 15.48 -4.46 -14.39
CA HIS A 249 15.00 -3.36 -15.23
C HIS A 249 13.79 -3.74 -16.07
N SER A 250 12.98 -4.67 -15.57
CA SER A 250 11.77 -5.10 -16.26
C SER A 250 10.75 -5.68 -15.30
N ALA A 251 9.54 -5.15 -15.37
CA ALA A 251 8.36 -5.65 -14.70
C ALA A 251 7.16 -5.66 -15.67
N GLN A 252 6.12 -6.39 -15.29
CA GLN A 252 4.90 -6.53 -16.08
C GLN A 252 3.72 -6.76 -15.15
N THR A 253 2.55 -6.28 -15.57
CA THR A 253 1.28 -6.69 -14.96
C THR A 253 0.54 -7.58 -15.94
N ASP A 254 0.01 -8.70 -15.46
CA ASP A 254 -1.00 -9.46 -16.19
C ASP A 254 -2.38 -9.28 -15.55
N LEU A 255 -3.44 -9.46 -16.33
CA LEU A 255 -4.81 -9.49 -15.84
C LEU A 255 -5.38 -10.87 -16.14
N ILE A 256 -5.68 -11.61 -15.08
CA ILE A 256 -6.31 -12.93 -15.17
C ILE A 256 -7.81 -12.76 -14.89
N LEU A 257 -8.61 -13.22 -15.85
CA LEU A 257 -10.06 -13.25 -15.77
C LEU A 257 -10.54 -14.68 -15.63
N LEU A 258 -11.68 -14.84 -14.97
CA LEU A 258 -12.39 -16.11 -14.93
C LEU A 258 -13.61 -16.02 -15.86
N GLU A 259 -13.40 -16.38 -17.12
CA GLU A 259 -14.41 -16.28 -18.18
C GLU A 259 -14.86 -17.68 -18.61
N GLU A 260 -16.16 -17.89 -18.79
CA GLU A 260 -16.69 -19.19 -19.24
C GLU A 260 -16.22 -20.37 -18.35
N ARG A 261 -16.00 -20.12 -17.06
CA ARG A 261 -15.44 -21.07 -16.09
C ARG A 261 -14.03 -21.55 -16.48
N ARG A 262 -13.21 -20.67 -17.04
CA ARG A 262 -11.78 -20.89 -17.28
C ARG A 262 -10.96 -19.67 -16.91
N LEU A 263 -9.79 -19.91 -16.33
CA LEU A 263 -8.77 -18.90 -16.12
C LEU A 263 -8.20 -18.50 -17.48
N LYS A 264 -8.16 -17.20 -17.72
CA LYS A 264 -7.65 -16.63 -18.97
C LYS A 264 -6.83 -15.40 -18.67
N SER A 265 -5.60 -15.40 -19.15
CA SER A 265 -4.76 -14.21 -19.17
C SER A 265 -5.18 -13.31 -20.33
N VAL A 266 -5.28 -12.00 -20.07
CA VAL A 266 -5.57 -10.99 -21.10
C VAL A 266 -4.39 -10.82 -22.05
N TRP A 267 -3.14 -10.94 -21.57
CA TRP A 267 -1.94 -10.65 -22.36
C TRP A 267 -0.97 -11.83 -22.53
N GLY A 268 -1.27 -13.00 -21.97
CA GLY A 268 -0.36 -14.15 -21.90
C GLY A 268 0.02 -14.75 -23.25
N ASP A 269 -0.89 -14.68 -24.23
CA ASP A 269 -0.67 -15.21 -25.58
C ASP A 269 -0.24 -14.15 -26.61
N ILE A 270 -0.04 -12.90 -26.18
CA ILE A 270 0.33 -11.83 -27.12
C ILE A 270 1.80 -11.99 -27.56
N PRO A 271 2.08 -12.07 -28.87
CA PRO A 271 3.46 -12.07 -29.35
C PRO A 271 4.18 -10.76 -29.02
N GLY A 272 5.39 -10.85 -28.49
CA GLY A 272 6.24 -9.70 -28.20
C GLY A 272 6.02 -9.12 -26.79
N LYS A 273 6.26 -7.81 -26.64
CA LYS A 273 6.10 -7.14 -25.34
C LYS A 273 4.64 -6.72 -25.15
N PRO A 274 3.98 -7.12 -24.05
CA PRO A 274 2.62 -6.69 -23.76
C PRO A 274 2.58 -5.18 -23.44
N PRO A 275 1.40 -4.54 -23.57
CA PRO A 275 1.25 -3.11 -23.32
C PRO A 275 1.51 -2.72 -21.85
N THR A 276 1.56 -3.69 -20.94
CA THR A 276 1.82 -3.53 -19.51
C THR A 276 3.30 -3.68 -19.11
N PHE A 277 4.18 -3.95 -20.08
CA PHE A 277 5.63 -4.02 -19.83
C PHE A 277 6.16 -2.67 -19.38
N LYS A 278 6.95 -2.66 -18.32
CA LYS A 278 7.52 -1.44 -17.72
C LYS A 278 8.96 -1.67 -17.21
N PRO A 279 9.78 -0.61 -17.16
CA PRO A 279 11.15 -0.68 -16.69
C PRO A 279 11.31 -1.00 -15.21
N TYR A 280 10.39 -0.54 -14.35
CA TYR A 280 10.43 -0.78 -12.91
C TYR A 280 9.08 -1.29 -12.40
N SER A 281 9.13 -1.99 -11.26
CA SER A 281 7.92 -2.45 -10.59
C SER A 281 7.16 -1.26 -10.01
N VAL A 282 5.88 -1.20 -10.34
CA VAL A 282 4.90 -0.27 -9.75
C VAL A 282 3.66 -1.13 -9.53
N PRO A 283 3.13 -1.22 -8.31
CA PRO A 283 1.96 -2.04 -8.02
C PRO A 283 0.71 -1.45 -8.69
N SER A 284 -0.18 -2.33 -9.14
CA SER A 284 -1.52 -1.94 -9.55
C SER A 284 -2.34 -1.50 -8.33
N GLU A 285 -3.13 -0.44 -8.47
CA GLU A 285 -3.95 0.12 -7.38
C GLU A 285 -5.11 0.94 -7.95
N ASP A 286 -6.17 1.17 -7.16
CA ASP A 286 -7.21 2.14 -7.47
C ASP A 286 -6.72 3.55 -7.10
N VAL A 287 -6.17 4.28 -8.07
CA VAL A 287 -5.52 5.58 -7.81
C VAL A 287 -6.50 6.74 -7.73
N ASN A 288 -7.73 6.57 -8.24
CA ASN A 288 -8.72 7.65 -8.31
C ASN A 288 -9.91 7.43 -7.37
N GLY A 289 -9.96 6.29 -6.67
CA GLY A 289 -11.02 5.92 -5.73
C GLY A 289 -12.35 5.59 -6.39
N ASP A 290 -12.36 5.24 -7.69
CA ASP A 290 -13.59 4.88 -8.42
C ASP A 290 -13.97 3.38 -8.28
N GLY A 291 -13.14 2.62 -7.55
CA GLY A 291 -13.28 1.19 -7.32
C GLY A 291 -12.64 0.32 -8.39
N VAL A 292 -12.21 0.87 -9.53
CA VAL A 292 -11.53 0.17 -10.62
C VAL A 292 -10.02 0.20 -10.39
N ILE A 293 -9.36 -0.93 -10.60
CA ILE A 293 -7.91 -1.01 -10.46
C ILE A 293 -7.22 -0.45 -11.72
N GLU A 294 -6.29 0.48 -11.53
CA GLU A 294 -5.37 0.94 -12.56
C GLU A 294 -4.08 0.11 -12.62
N ILE A 295 -3.67 -0.16 -13.86
CA ILE A 295 -2.43 -0.82 -14.23
C ILE A 295 -1.39 0.25 -14.60
N PRO A 296 -0.26 0.32 -13.88
CA PRO A 296 0.78 1.28 -14.18
C PRO A 296 1.62 0.83 -15.37
N THR A 297 1.94 1.80 -16.22
CA THR A 297 3.02 1.74 -17.21
C THR A 297 3.95 2.94 -17.00
N GLN A 298 5.15 2.93 -17.56
CA GLN A 298 6.08 4.05 -17.40
C GLN A 298 6.53 4.61 -18.75
N LEU A 299 6.57 5.93 -18.82
CA LEU A 299 6.99 6.69 -19.98
C LEU A 299 8.30 7.43 -19.67
N GLN A 300 9.31 7.21 -20.51
CA GLN A 300 10.53 8.01 -20.49
C GLN A 300 10.22 9.44 -20.97
N PRO A 301 10.45 10.48 -20.16
CA PRO A 301 10.22 11.86 -20.60
C PRO A 301 11.16 12.22 -21.76
N LYS A 302 10.65 13.00 -22.71
CA LYS A 302 11.44 13.43 -23.88
C LYS A 302 12.67 14.23 -23.44
N GLY A 303 13.80 14.02 -24.11
CA GLY A 303 15.05 14.71 -23.79
C GLY A 303 15.83 14.10 -22.63
N THR A 304 15.46 12.89 -22.19
CA THR A 304 16.17 12.09 -21.18
C THR A 304 16.78 10.81 -21.77
N GLU A 305 16.81 10.69 -23.10
CA GLU A 305 17.22 9.46 -23.83
C GLU A 305 18.70 9.10 -23.61
N LYS A 306 19.50 10.06 -23.16
CA LYS A 306 20.92 9.88 -22.85
C LYS A 306 21.21 9.64 -21.37
N LEU A 307 20.21 9.77 -20.51
CA LEU A 307 20.39 9.51 -19.08
C LEU A 307 20.53 8.00 -18.84
N PRO A 308 21.37 7.57 -17.90
CA PRO A 308 21.34 6.19 -17.44
C PRO A 308 19.98 5.89 -16.81
N MET A 309 19.53 4.66 -16.95
CA MET A 309 18.17 4.24 -16.62
C MET A 309 17.70 4.59 -15.18
N PRO A 310 18.55 4.49 -14.13
CA PRO A 310 18.17 4.90 -12.77
C PRO A 310 17.99 6.41 -12.59
N GLU A 311 18.61 7.24 -13.44
CA GLU A 311 18.49 8.70 -13.39
C GLU A 311 17.33 9.23 -14.25
N VAL A 312 16.69 8.37 -15.04
CA VAL A 312 15.55 8.76 -15.86
C VAL A 312 14.36 9.08 -14.94
N PRO A 313 13.76 10.29 -15.01
CA PRO A 313 12.61 10.63 -14.21
C PRO A 313 11.33 10.04 -14.82
N TRP A 314 11.16 8.72 -14.70
CA TRP A 314 10.04 7.98 -15.29
C TRP A 314 8.68 8.55 -14.87
N ILE A 315 7.82 8.83 -15.85
CA ILE A 315 6.43 9.22 -15.60
C ILE A 315 5.59 7.96 -15.54
N THR A 316 4.91 7.73 -14.41
CA THR A 316 3.92 6.67 -14.29
C THR A 316 2.65 7.11 -15.02
N ILE A 317 2.15 6.24 -15.90
CA ILE A 317 0.83 6.38 -16.52
C ILE A 317 -0.06 5.32 -15.87
N TRP A 318 -1.13 5.75 -15.23
CA TRP A 318 -2.12 4.89 -14.62
C TRP A 318 -3.23 4.61 -15.64
N ASN A 319 -3.49 3.32 -15.92
CA ASN A 319 -4.38 2.92 -17.00
C ASN A 319 -5.43 1.92 -16.54
N GLN A 320 -6.67 2.08 -16.98
CA GLN A 320 -7.67 1.03 -16.87
C GLN A 320 -7.62 0.10 -18.09
N TRP A 321 -8.02 -1.14 -17.91
CA TRP A 321 -8.19 -2.08 -19.01
C TRP A 321 -9.30 -1.64 -19.97
N ASP A 322 -9.06 -1.72 -21.28
CA ASP A 322 -10.03 -1.28 -22.29
C ASP A 322 -11.16 -2.28 -22.56
N GLY A 323 -11.10 -3.48 -21.96
CA GLY A 323 -12.04 -4.58 -22.16
C GLY A 323 -11.63 -5.56 -23.27
N LYS A 324 -10.46 -5.35 -23.88
CA LYS A 324 -9.87 -6.19 -24.93
C LYS A 324 -8.41 -6.46 -24.62
N ASN A 325 -7.48 -5.97 -25.43
CA ASN A 325 -6.04 -6.17 -25.26
C ASN A 325 -5.30 -4.85 -25.01
N GLY A 326 -6.03 -3.74 -24.84
CA GLY A 326 -5.48 -2.40 -24.73
C GLY A 326 -5.65 -1.80 -23.33
N LEU A 327 -5.12 -0.58 -23.21
CA LEU A 327 -5.14 0.21 -21.99
C LEU A 327 -5.71 1.59 -22.29
N LYS A 328 -6.51 2.13 -21.38
CA LYS A 328 -7.01 3.50 -21.41
C LYS A 328 -6.37 4.29 -20.26
N SER A 329 -5.54 5.27 -20.60
CA SER A 329 -4.91 6.12 -19.61
C SER A 329 -5.94 6.97 -18.86
N ILE A 330 -5.83 6.98 -17.53
CA ILE A 330 -6.70 7.74 -16.62
C ILE A 330 -5.96 8.98 -16.14
N THR A 331 -4.75 8.80 -15.61
CA THR A 331 -3.93 9.89 -15.10
C THR A 331 -2.44 9.59 -15.28
N ARG A 332 -1.62 10.60 -15.06
CA ARG A 332 -0.16 10.49 -15.06
C ARG A 332 0.38 11.09 -13.77
N GLU A 333 1.51 10.57 -13.31
CA GLU A 333 2.14 10.98 -12.08
C GLU A 333 3.65 10.90 -12.23
N TYR A 334 4.36 11.79 -11.56
CA TYR A 334 5.77 11.63 -11.28
C TYR A 334 5.98 11.43 -9.78
N ARG A 335 6.80 10.45 -9.41
CA ARG A 335 7.23 10.23 -8.02
C ARG A 335 8.72 10.50 -7.90
N ASP A 336 9.07 11.40 -6.99
CA ASP A 336 10.44 11.67 -6.60
C ASP A 336 10.71 10.90 -5.31
N HIS A 337 11.31 9.71 -5.44
CA HIS A 337 11.57 8.87 -4.28
C HIS A 337 12.62 9.50 -3.35
N GLU A 338 13.59 10.24 -3.87
CA GLU A 338 14.64 10.85 -3.06
C GLU A 338 14.11 12.04 -2.24
N SER A 339 13.18 12.81 -2.80
CA SER A 339 12.51 13.92 -2.11
C SER A 339 11.17 13.55 -1.44
N GLY A 340 10.72 12.28 -1.50
CA GLY A 340 9.53 11.78 -0.79
C GLY A 340 8.19 12.39 -1.21
N PHE A 341 8.02 12.76 -2.48
CA PHE A 341 6.77 13.35 -2.96
C PHE A 341 6.31 12.78 -4.30
N SER A 342 5.00 12.89 -4.56
CA SER A 342 4.42 12.69 -5.87
C SER A 342 3.73 13.95 -6.40
N PHE A 343 3.69 14.06 -7.73
CA PHE A 343 3.01 15.12 -8.42
C PHE A 343 2.15 14.54 -9.54
N GLN A 344 0.83 14.60 -9.37
CA GLN A 344 -0.14 14.19 -10.36
C GLN A 344 -0.22 15.22 -11.49
N PHE A 345 -0.29 14.75 -12.73
CA PHE A 345 -0.33 15.61 -13.90
C PHE A 345 -1.79 15.95 -14.22
N PRO A 346 -2.14 17.24 -14.29
CA PRO A 346 -3.51 17.63 -14.61
C PRO A 346 -3.84 17.29 -16.06
N ALA A 347 -5.13 17.10 -16.36
CA ALA A 347 -5.58 16.77 -17.72
C ALA A 347 -5.20 17.82 -18.77
N SER A 348 -4.94 19.07 -18.36
CA SER A 348 -4.48 20.17 -19.22
C SER A 348 -3.06 19.98 -19.74
N TRP A 349 -2.26 19.14 -19.07
CA TRP A 349 -0.87 18.88 -19.43
C TRP A 349 -0.79 18.01 -20.68
N SER A 350 -0.12 18.50 -21.72
CA SER A 350 0.06 17.74 -22.96
C SER A 350 1.10 16.61 -22.82
N LYS A 351 1.40 15.88 -23.91
CA LYS A 351 2.54 14.95 -23.96
C LYS A 351 3.90 15.64 -24.12
N ASP A 352 3.90 16.95 -24.34
CA ASP A 352 5.11 17.74 -24.55
C ASP A 352 5.62 18.26 -23.20
N ILE A 353 5.88 17.32 -22.29
CA ILE A 353 6.46 17.56 -20.97
C ILE A 353 7.79 16.81 -20.88
N THR A 354 8.71 17.42 -20.14
CA THR A 354 9.88 16.74 -19.62
C THR A 354 10.12 17.15 -18.17
N ILE A 355 10.90 16.35 -17.45
CA ILE A 355 11.23 16.57 -16.05
C ILE A 355 12.74 16.69 -15.96
N GLY A 356 13.21 17.66 -15.18
CA GLY A 356 14.62 17.78 -14.83
C GLY A 356 14.77 17.72 -13.33
N THR A 357 15.69 16.89 -12.87
CA THR A 357 16.16 16.81 -11.49
C THR A 357 17.55 17.44 -11.44
N GLU A 358 17.75 18.38 -10.54
CA GLU A 358 19.04 19.07 -10.36
C GLU A 358 19.36 19.16 -8.87
N VAL A 359 20.60 18.86 -8.50
CA VAL A 359 21.09 19.12 -7.15
C VAL A 359 21.74 20.50 -7.13
N LYS A 360 21.13 21.47 -6.44
CA LYS A 360 21.70 22.80 -6.23
C LYS A 360 21.99 23.01 -4.76
N ASN A 361 23.24 23.36 -4.44
CA ASN A 361 23.71 23.58 -3.06
C ASN A 361 23.39 22.38 -2.14
N GLY A 362 23.55 21.15 -2.66
CA GLY A 362 23.26 19.91 -1.92
C GLY A 362 21.78 19.60 -1.73
N ARG A 363 20.89 20.24 -2.50
CA ARG A 363 19.44 20.08 -2.40
C ARG A 363 18.85 19.71 -3.75
N GLN A 364 18.01 18.69 -3.79
CA GLN A 364 17.33 18.28 -5.01
C GLN A 364 16.18 19.23 -5.34
N GLU A 365 16.15 19.67 -6.59
CA GLU A 365 15.06 20.43 -7.19
C GLU A 365 14.50 19.62 -8.35
N THR A 366 13.18 19.44 -8.37
CA THR A 366 12.47 18.76 -9.46
C THR A 366 11.66 19.79 -10.22
N THR A 367 12.00 20.01 -11.48
CA THR A 367 11.32 20.97 -12.35
C THR A 367 10.57 20.27 -13.47
N PHE A 368 9.29 20.61 -13.59
CA PHE A 368 8.43 20.20 -14.69
C PHE A 368 8.49 21.24 -15.79
N TYR A 369 8.78 20.81 -17.02
CA TYR A 369 8.97 21.67 -18.17
C TYR A 369 7.96 21.38 -19.26
N PHE A 370 7.39 22.42 -19.85
CA PHE A 370 6.84 22.35 -21.20
C PHE A 370 7.98 22.25 -22.21
N LEU A 371 7.92 21.26 -23.09
CA LEU A 371 8.93 21.02 -24.11
C LEU A 371 8.50 21.57 -25.47
N SER A 372 9.30 22.47 -26.02
CA SER A 372 9.25 22.84 -27.43
C SER A 372 10.37 22.15 -28.22
N LYS A 373 10.31 22.20 -29.56
CA LYS A 373 11.39 21.65 -30.41
C LYS A 373 12.79 22.23 -30.11
N LYS A 374 12.89 23.44 -29.56
CA LYS A 374 14.16 24.17 -29.40
C LYS A 374 14.50 24.58 -27.96
N GLN A 375 13.54 24.51 -27.03
CA GLN A 375 13.72 24.95 -25.64
C GLN A 375 12.78 24.24 -24.67
N ARG A 376 13.21 24.15 -23.42
CA ARG A 376 12.39 23.78 -22.27
C ARG A 376 11.91 25.06 -21.58
N SER A 377 10.66 25.08 -21.10
CA SER A 377 10.09 26.22 -20.38
C SER A 377 9.47 25.71 -19.09
N SER A 378 9.97 26.18 -17.94
CA SER A 378 9.51 25.71 -16.62
C SER A 378 8.01 26.00 -16.45
N LEU A 379 7.31 25.04 -15.85
CA LEU A 379 5.91 25.13 -15.43
C LEU A 379 5.82 25.30 -13.92
N ILE A 380 6.56 24.47 -13.19
CA ILE A 380 6.71 24.51 -11.73
C ILE A 380 8.00 23.79 -11.33
N THR A 381 8.68 24.31 -10.31
CA THR A 381 9.78 23.64 -9.62
C THR A 381 9.34 23.27 -8.21
N VAL A 382 9.35 21.98 -7.89
CA VAL A 382 9.20 21.50 -6.52
C VAL A 382 10.58 21.45 -5.87
N ARG A 383 10.66 22.02 -4.67
CA ARG A 383 11.88 22.07 -3.88
C ARG A 383 11.63 21.48 -2.51
N HIS A 384 12.59 20.70 -2.04
CA HIS A 384 12.54 19.99 -0.78
C HIS A 384 13.66 20.46 0.15
N TYR A 385 13.32 20.68 1.42
CA TYR A 385 14.22 21.25 2.42
C TYR A 385 13.99 20.64 3.79
N ARG A 386 15.04 20.66 4.63
CA ARG A 386 14.85 20.58 6.08
C ARG A 386 14.20 21.86 6.61
N LYS A 387 13.38 21.76 7.64
CA LYS A 387 12.63 22.86 8.25
C LYS A 387 13.52 24.00 8.75
N THR A 388 14.72 23.68 9.27
CA THR A 388 15.73 24.67 9.67
C THR A 388 16.16 25.58 8.52
N ASP A 389 16.21 25.02 7.31
CA ASP A 389 16.62 25.71 6.10
C ASP A 389 15.41 26.36 5.40
N GLY A 390 14.23 25.74 5.55
CA GLY A 390 12.97 26.15 4.93
C GLY A 390 12.56 27.59 5.28
N ALA A 391 12.70 28.00 6.53
CA ALA A 391 12.37 29.38 6.95
C ALA A 391 13.21 30.43 6.19
N THR A 392 14.52 30.19 6.07
CA THR A 392 15.43 31.05 5.32
C THR A 392 15.08 31.08 3.84
N VAL A 393 14.76 29.93 3.24
CA VAL A 393 14.38 29.85 1.82
C VAL A 393 13.07 30.58 1.56
N ILE A 394 12.06 30.40 2.40
CA ILE A 394 10.77 31.08 2.26
C ILE A 394 10.97 32.59 2.38
N SER A 395 11.78 33.06 3.34
CA SER A 395 12.16 34.48 3.43
C SER A 395 12.83 34.97 2.15
N GLN A 396 13.80 34.23 1.62
CA GLN A 396 14.48 34.59 0.36
C GLN A 396 13.51 34.65 -0.83
N LEU A 397 12.59 33.68 -0.94
CA LEU A 397 11.56 33.69 -1.98
C LEU A 397 10.64 34.90 -1.84
N GLN A 398 10.28 35.30 -0.63
CA GLN A 398 9.49 36.51 -0.36
C GLN A 398 10.25 37.78 -0.74
N ASP A 399 11.51 37.92 -0.31
CA ASP A 399 12.36 39.08 -0.59
C ASP A 399 12.60 39.27 -2.08
N GLU A 400 12.76 38.17 -2.81
CA GLU A 400 12.91 38.22 -4.25
C GLU A 400 11.57 38.47 -4.97
N GLY A 401 10.41 38.35 -4.31
CA GLY A 401 9.08 38.46 -4.91
C GLY A 401 8.70 37.25 -5.78
N ALA A 402 8.98 36.03 -5.31
CA ALA A 402 8.62 34.80 -6.02
C ALA A 402 7.14 34.50 -5.93
N ASP A 403 6.63 33.92 -7.02
CA ASP A 403 5.36 33.24 -7.02
C ASP A 403 5.62 31.81 -6.53
N TYR A 404 5.26 31.52 -5.28
CA TYR A 404 5.50 30.22 -4.65
C TYR A 404 4.31 29.78 -3.79
N VAL A 405 4.26 28.49 -3.50
CA VAL A 405 3.26 27.85 -2.66
C VAL A 405 3.96 26.88 -1.70
N LEU A 406 3.74 27.06 -0.39
CA LEU A 406 4.14 26.07 0.62
C LEU A 406 3.28 24.83 0.44
N LEU A 407 3.83 23.69 0.05
CA LEU A 407 3.06 22.50 -0.32
C LEU A 407 2.68 21.68 0.90
N GLU A 408 3.68 21.28 1.69
CA GLU A 408 3.52 20.44 2.88
C GLU A 408 4.63 20.73 3.89
N GLU A 409 4.33 20.52 5.18
CA GLU A 409 5.32 20.49 6.26
C GLU A 409 5.09 19.24 7.11
N GLU A 410 6.03 18.29 7.07
CA GLU A 410 5.91 17.03 7.79
C GLU A 410 7.21 16.72 8.54
N GLY A 411 7.11 16.60 9.87
CA GLY A 411 8.28 16.42 10.72
C GLY A 411 9.31 17.56 10.56
N ASP A 412 10.52 17.20 10.16
CA ASP A 412 11.62 18.15 9.87
C ASP A 412 11.74 18.49 8.38
N GLN A 413 10.75 18.13 7.54
CA GLN A 413 10.78 18.31 6.10
C GLN A 413 9.75 19.36 5.63
N VAL A 414 10.11 20.12 4.59
CA VAL A 414 9.30 21.18 3.99
C VAL A 414 9.38 21.09 2.47
N TRP A 415 8.23 21.13 1.81
CA TRP A 415 8.13 21.15 0.35
C TRP A 415 7.54 22.48 -0.13
N VAL A 416 8.14 23.05 -1.17
CA VAL A 416 7.72 24.34 -1.75
C VAL A 416 7.64 24.22 -3.26
N GLY A 417 6.51 24.62 -3.84
CA GLY A 417 6.32 24.76 -5.27
C GLY A 417 6.64 26.18 -5.70
N VAL A 418 7.51 26.36 -6.69
CA VAL A 418 7.92 27.67 -7.22
C VAL A 418 7.49 27.79 -8.67
N LEU A 419 6.74 28.84 -8.98
CA LEU A 419 6.25 29.14 -10.32
C LEU A 419 7.22 30.05 -11.10
N PRO A 420 7.30 29.91 -12.44
CA PRO A 420 8.20 30.68 -13.28
C PRO A 420 7.78 32.15 -13.36
N ARG A 421 8.68 33.07 -12.98
CA ARG A 421 8.44 34.52 -13.10
C ARG A 421 8.58 35.03 -14.53
N LYS A 422 9.62 34.58 -15.23
CA LYS A 422 9.91 35.05 -16.59
C LYS A 422 9.10 34.24 -17.59
N MET A 423 8.34 34.94 -18.41
CA MET A 423 7.64 34.32 -19.52
C MET A 423 8.64 33.78 -20.54
N PRO A 424 8.47 32.54 -21.01
CA PRO A 424 9.36 31.99 -22.01
C PRO A 424 9.15 32.68 -23.36
N SER A 425 10.22 32.84 -24.13
CA SER A 425 10.13 33.34 -25.50
C SER A 425 9.63 32.20 -26.41
N LEU A 426 8.33 32.15 -26.66
CA LEU A 426 7.67 31.11 -27.46
C LEU A 426 6.88 31.73 -28.61
N SER A 427 6.75 30.99 -29.72
CA SER A 427 5.81 31.37 -30.79
C SER A 427 4.38 31.45 -30.27
N SER A 428 3.52 32.27 -30.87
CA SER A 428 2.14 32.50 -30.39
C SER A 428 1.33 31.20 -30.22
N LYS A 429 1.52 30.21 -31.10
CA LYS A 429 0.86 28.89 -30.99
C LYS A 429 1.33 28.12 -29.75
N MET A 430 2.63 28.12 -29.48
CA MET A 430 3.22 27.40 -28.34
C MET A 430 2.96 28.13 -27.03
N MET A 431 2.95 29.47 -27.07
CA MET A 431 2.58 30.30 -25.93
C MET A 431 1.14 30.02 -25.47
N LYS A 432 0.21 29.81 -26.42
CA LYS A 432 -1.16 29.36 -26.11
C LYS A 432 -1.19 27.98 -25.43
N GLN A 433 -0.33 27.04 -25.83
CA GLN A 433 -0.25 25.72 -25.21
C GLN A 433 0.36 25.80 -23.81
N TYR A 434 1.48 26.52 -23.66
CA TYR A 434 2.13 26.75 -22.38
C TYR A 434 1.18 27.40 -21.36
N ASN A 435 0.44 28.43 -21.77
CA ASN A 435 -0.52 29.10 -20.88
C ASN A 435 -1.64 28.18 -20.40
N LYS A 436 -2.06 27.18 -21.20
CA LYS A 436 -3.04 26.17 -20.76
C LYS A 436 -2.51 25.20 -19.72
N MET A 437 -1.19 25.07 -19.61
CA MET A 437 -0.51 24.15 -18.70
C MET A 437 -0.07 24.82 -17.39
N LYS A 438 -0.22 26.15 -17.28
CA LYS A 438 0.02 26.86 -16.04
C LYS A 438 -0.98 26.44 -14.98
N LEU A 439 -0.51 26.35 -13.74
CA LEU A 439 -1.30 25.97 -12.59
C LEU A 439 -1.37 27.13 -11.62
N ASN A 440 -2.50 27.28 -10.95
CA ASN A 440 -2.64 28.16 -9.80
C ASN A 440 -2.27 27.43 -8.49
N HIS A 441 -2.11 28.18 -7.39
CA HIS A 441 -1.69 27.61 -6.10
C HIS A 441 -2.61 26.50 -5.58
N LYS A 442 -3.93 26.61 -5.81
CA LYS A 442 -4.90 25.61 -5.36
C LYS A 442 -4.72 24.31 -6.13
N GLU A 443 -4.59 24.37 -7.45
CA GLU A 443 -4.33 23.19 -8.29
C GLU A 443 -3.02 22.51 -7.88
N ILE A 444 -1.96 23.29 -7.64
CA ILE A 444 -0.66 22.73 -7.24
C ILE A 444 -0.77 21.95 -5.93
N ARG A 445 -1.45 22.51 -4.91
CA ARG A 445 -1.66 21.82 -3.63
C ARG A 445 -2.45 20.52 -3.79
N GLN A 446 -3.45 20.50 -4.69
CA GLN A 446 -4.29 19.33 -4.91
C GLN A 446 -3.55 18.21 -5.65
N LEU A 447 -2.59 18.56 -6.50
CA LEU A 447 -1.83 17.61 -7.33
C LEU A 447 -0.57 17.09 -6.63
N PHE A 448 -0.19 17.67 -5.50
CA PHE A 448 1.00 17.30 -4.74
C PHE A 448 0.62 16.43 -3.55
N GLN A 449 1.38 15.37 -3.31
CA GLN A 449 1.25 14.52 -2.12
C GLN A 449 2.65 14.14 -1.59
N THR A 450 2.80 14.03 -0.28
CA THR A 450 3.99 13.42 0.33
C THR A 450 3.75 11.93 0.57
N PHE A 451 4.85 11.17 0.62
CA PHE A 451 4.80 9.79 1.08
C PHE A 451 6.09 9.47 1.84
N HIS A 452 5.97 8.64 2.87
CA HIS A 452 7.13 8.08 3.55
C HIS A 452 7.68 6.93 2.72
N GLN A 453 9.00 6.88 2.56
CA GLN A 453 9.62 5.61 2.18
C GLN A 453 9.48 4.67 3.37
N ASP A 454 8.75 3.57 3.20
CA ASP A 454 8.94 2.40 4.04
C ASP A 454 10.41 1.98 3.87
N ARG A 455 11.22 2.22 4.90
CA ARG A 455 12.64 1.85 4.91
C ARG A 455 12.84 0.35 5.11
#